data_AF-A0A365PP93-F1
#
_entry.id   AF-A0A365PP93-F1
#
_cell.length_a   1.000
_cell.length_b   1.000
_cell.length_c   1.000
_cell.angle_alpha   90.00
_cell.angle_beta   90.00
_cell.angle_gamma   90.00
#
_symmetry.space_group_name_H-M   'P 1'
#
loop_
_entity.id
_entity.type
_entity.pdbx_description
1 polymer ?
#
loop_
_entity_poly.entity_id
_entity_poly.type
_entity_poly.pdbx_seq_one_letter_code
_entity_poly.pdbx_strand_id
1 'polypeptide(L)'
;MNFFMDENFAAGCLDSLIDRLSAFERLVNVLDAITASELTKLYYICDLHSLEFDGVLFADLLYAHCADGNYRDLILRFDMAIERGDSEFIESGRSVDSGVLELARLGVGGCVTGLDYSAESWWRGGKMCAASDLPSFQLALRFLFNALEMQPENLDKFGELMFPNIYFHADPGDLKRMGIGYREYASTIIFHLSYLNDFAMLDFEGNVPAQIIQLAASRGVEISPESANTHGNRRAMARRRIEINNSPLVCEWHTKFTFDCGRIHFHARPSVYHDNIKKVTGSKVIIGIIAEHLPT
;
A
#
# COMPACT_ATOMS: atom_id res chain seq x y z
N MET A 1 7.45 2.46 -9.03
CA MET A 1 8.13 2.72 -7.74
C MET A 1 9.23 1.70 -7.59
N ASN A 2 10.40 2.11 -7.10
CA ASN A 2 11.56 1.24 -7.00
C ASN A 2 11.60 0.56 -5.63
N PHE A 3 11.91 -0.73 -5.62
CA PHE A 3 12.15 -1.55 -4.44
C PHE A 3 13.50 -2.23 -4.56
N PHE A 4 14.29 -2.19 -3.50
CA PHE A 4 15.65 -2.71 -3.43
C PHE A 4 15.65 -3.92 -2.52
N MET A 5 16.02 -5.09 -3.02
CA MET A 5 16.15 -6.29 -2.21
C MET A 5 17.38 -6.18 -1.31
N ASP A 6 17.21 -6.53 -0.03
CA ASP A 6 18.32 -6.72 0.90
C ASP A 6 18.82 -8.17 0.82
N GLU A 7 19.93 -8.37 0.09
CA GLU A 7 20.55 -9.67 -0.09
C GLU A 7 21.10 -10.26 1.20
N ASN A 8 21.56 -9.44 2.15
CA ASN A 8 22.05 -9.90 3.45
C ASN A 8 20.89 -10.47 4.29
N PHE A 9 19.75 -9.79 4.27
CA PHE A 9 18.54 -10.30 4.93
C PHE A 9 18.05 -11.59 4.28
N ALA A 10 18.04 -11.67 2.94
CA ALA A 10 17.67 -12.88 2.21
C ALA A 10 18.60 -14.06 2.53
N ALA A 11 19.92 -13.84 2.46
CA ALA A 11 20.93 -14.84 2.78
C ALA A 11 20.81 -15.33 4.22
N GLY A 12 20.65 -14.40 5.17
CA GLY A 12 20.44 -14.73 6.58
C GLY A 12 19.10 -15.42 6.88
N CYS A 13 18.11 -15.35 5.98
CA CYS A 13 16.92 -16.20 6.07
C CYS A 13 17.19 -17.61 5.54
N LEU A 14 17.95 -17.74 4.45
CA LEU A 14 18.28 -19.03 3.82
C LEU A 14 19.24 -19.86 4.67
N ASP A 15 20.28 -19.24 5.24
CA ASP A 15 21.27 -19.91 6.10
C ASP A 15 20.62 -20.58 7.34
N SER A 16 19.53 -20.01 7.83
CA SER A 16 18.74 -20.54 8.94
C SER A 16 17.29 -20.79 8.54
N LEU A 17 17.05 -21.37 7.34
CA LEU A 17 15.71 -21.46 6.74
C LEU A 17 14.67 -22.11 7.64
N ILE A 18 15.02 -23.18 8.37
CA ILE A 18 14.09 -23.88 9.25
C ILE A 18 13.59 -22.95 10.36
N ASP A 19 14.49 -22.20 10.99
CA ASP A 19 14.17 -21.28 12.09
C ASP A 19 13.55 -19.97 11.59
N ARG A 20 13.83 -19.59 10.34
CA ARG A 20 13.43 -18.32 9.73
C ARG A 20 12.41 -18.48 8.59
N LEU A 21 11.77 -19.64 8.49
CA LEU A 21 10.83 -19.95 7.39
C LEU A 21 9.77 -18.86 7.24
N SER A 22 9.15 -18.44 8.35
CA SER A 22 8.11 -17.41 8.32
C SER A 22 8.64 -16.05 7.83
N ALA A 23 9.91 -15.72 8.12
CA ALA A 23 10.51 -14.49 7.61
C ALA A 23 10.79 -14.60 6.10
N PHE A 24 11.30 -15.74 5.64
CA PHE A 24 11.53 -16.00 4.23
C PHE A 24 10.22 -16.03 3.42
N GLU A 25 9.15 -16.63 3.95
CA GLU A 25 7.82 -16.61 3.35
C GLU A 25 7.30 -15.18 3.16
N ARG A 26 7.43 -14.32 4.18
CA ARG A 26 7.02 -12.92 4.08
C ARG A 26 7.85 -12.16 3.05
N LEU A 27 9.17 -12.39 3.02
CA LEU A 27 10.07 -11.84 1.99
C LEU A 27 9.58 -12.22 0.58
N VAL A 28 9.41 -13.51 0.30
CA VAL A 28 8.97 -14.00 -1.02
C VAL A 28 7.59 -13.44 -1.40
N ASN A 29 6.65 -13.35 -0.45
CA ASN A 29 5.34 -12.75 -0.71
C ASN A 29 5.46 -11.27 -1.14
N VAL A 30 6.39 -10.51 -0.56
CA VAL A 30 6.64 -9.12 -0.97
C VAL A 30 7.29 -9.06 -2.34
N LEU A 31 8.30 -9.90 -2.61
CA LEU A 31 8.96 -9.97 -3.93
C LEU A 31 7.97 -10.33 -5.04
N ASP A 32 7.08 -11.29 -4.79
CA ASP A 32 6.00 -11.64 -5.71
C ASP A 32 5.06 -10.45 -5.95
N ALA A 33 4.66 -9.74 -4.90
CA ALA A 33 3.78 -8.58 -5.04
C ALA A 33 4.43 -7.44 -5.83
N ILE A 34 5.73 -7.20 -5.65
CA ILE A 34 6.50 -6.21 -6.40
C ILE A 34 6.61 -6.61 -7.87
N THR A 35 6.93 -7.86 -8.15
CA THR A 35 7.22 -8.32 -9.53
C THR A 35 5.96 -8.64 -10.32
N ALA A 36 4.82 -8.82 -9.66
CA ALA A 36 3.51 -9.01 -10.31
C ALA A 36 2.92 -7.71 -10.88
N SER A 37 3.47 -6.53 -10.56
CA SER A 37 2.96 -5.25 -11.02
C SER A 37 3.96 -4.50 -11.91
N GLU A 38 3.48 -4.03 -13.06
CA GLU A 38 4.23 -3.13 -13.95
C GLU A 38 4.49 -1.75 -13.33
N LEU A 39 3.81 -1.42 -12.23
CA LEU A 39 3.94 -0.13 -11.55
C LEU A 39 5.09 -0.10 -10.54
N THR A 40 5.64 -1.26 -10.22
CA THR A 40 6.77 -1.44 -9.30
C THR A 40 7.94 -2.10 -10.02
N LYS A 41 9.13 -1.88 -9.49
CA LYS A 41 10.37 -2.46 -10.01
C LYS A 41 11.17 -3.01 -8.85
N LEU A 42 11.52 -4.29 -8.94
CA LEU A 42 12.44 -4.93 -8.02
C LEU A 42 13.87 -4.76 -8.57
N TYR A 43 14.77 -4.27 -7.75
CA TYR A 43 16.20 -4.23 -8.01
C TYR A 43 16.93 -5.10 -7.00
N TYR A 44 17.95 -5.79 -7.48
CA TYR A 44 18.85 -6.62 -6.69
C TYR A 44 20.25 -6.58 -7.34
N ILE A 45 21.27 -7.05 -6.60
CA ILE A 45 22.64 -7.07 -7.10
C ILE A 45 22.79 -8.09 -8.23
N CYS A 46 23.45 -7.71 -9.32
CA CYS A 46 23.82 -8.62 -10.40
C CYS A 46 24.69 -9.78 -9.88
N ASP A 47 24.57 -10.96 -10.50
CA ASP A 47 25.28 -12.17 -10.07
C ASP A 47 24.98 -12.58 -8.60
N LEU A 48 23.76 -12.32 -8.11
CA LEU A 48 23.30 -12.70 -6.76
C LEU A 48 23.74 -14.12 -6.35
N HIS A 49 23.56 -15.10 -7.24
CA HIS A 49 23.94 -16.51 -7.01
C HIS A 49 25.44 -16.72 -6.74
N SER A 50 26.30 -15.81 -7.21
CA SER A 50 27.77 -15.86 -7.03
C SER A 50 28.27 -15.03 -5.84
N LEU A 51 27.40 -14.34 -5.11
CA LEU A 51 27.77 -13.61 -3.90
C LEU A 51 28.09 -14.59 -2.77
N GLU A 52 29.13 -14.28 -1.99
CA GLU A 52 29.51 -15.04 -0.79
C GLU A 52 28.98 -14.35 0.48
N PHE A 53 28.36 -15.13 1.36
CA PHE A 53 27.88 -14.72 2.68
C PHE A 53 28.51 -15.65 3.72
N ASP A 54 29.30 -15.09 4.63
CA ASP A 54 30.08 -15.85 5.63
C ASP A 54 30.88 -17.03 5.04
N GLY A 55 31.37 -16.87 3.81
CA GLY A 55 32.17 -17.87 3.08
C GLY A 55 31.35 -18.95 2.36
N VAL A 56 30.03 -18.80 2.27
CA VAL A 56 29.12 -19.70 1.53
C VAL A 56 28.50 -18.95 0.35
N LEU A 57 28.43 -19.56 -0.83
CA LEU A 57 27.78 -18.95 -1.98
C LEU A 57 26.26 -18.85 -1.78
N PHE A 58 25.66 -17.76 -2.24
CA PHE A 58 24.21 -17.58 -2.17
C PHE A 58 23.46 -18.70 -2.89
N ALA A 59 23.97 -19.19 -4.03
CA ALA A 59 23.40 -20.35 -4.72
C ALA A 59 23.35 -21.59 -3.83
N ASP A 60 24.42 -21.83 -3.05
CA ASP A 60 24.48 -22.96 -2.14
C ASP A 60 23.47 -22.80 -1.00
N LEU A 61 23.32 -21.59 -0.45
CA LEU A 61 22.29 -21.28 0.54
C LEU A 61 20.86 -21.48 -0.02
N LEU A 62 20.59 -20.96 -1.21
CA LEU A 62 19.28 -21.01 -1.85
C LEU A 62 18.86 -22.44 -2.17
N TYR A 63 19.78 -23.26 -2.66
CA TYR A 63 19.48 -24.62 -3.09
C TYR A 63 19.81 -25.71 -2.05
N ALA A 64 20.34 -25.35 -0.87
CA ALA A 64 20.60 -26.29 0.23
C ALA A 64 19.37 -27.14 0.61
N HIS A 65 18.18 -26.55 0.47
CA HIS A 65 16.91 -27.16 0.87
C HIS A 65 15.99 -27.50 -0.32
N CYS A 66 16.45 -27.37 -1.57
CA CYS A 66 15.58 -27.52 -2.75
C CYS A 66 15.03 -28.95 -2.96
N ALA A 67 15.72 -29.95 -2.42
CA ALA A 67 15.31 -31.35 -2.45
C ALA A 67 14.21 -31.67 -1.43
N ASP A 68 14.01 -30.82 -0.42
CA ASP A 68 12.91 -30.94 0.52
C ASP A 68 11.65 -30.30 -0.09
N GLY A 69 10.66 -31.13 -0.38
CA GLY A 69 9.41 -30.71 -1.00
C GLY A 69 8.65 -29.63 -0.21
N ASN A 70 8.93 -29.48 1.09
CA ASN A 70 8.29 -28.46 1.92
C ASN A 70 8.76 -27.02 1.59
N TYR A 71 9.98 -26.87 1.05
CA TYR A 71 10.58 -25.54 0.78
C TYR A 71 10.75 -25.26 -0.70
N ARG A 72 10.72 -26.30 -1.54
CA ARG A 72 10.94 -26.22 -2.99
C ARG A 72 10.09 -25.13 -3.64
N ASP A 73 8.79 -25.09 -3.38
CA ASP A 73 7.89 -24.13 -4.03
C ASP A 73 8.21 -22.69 -3.60
N LEU A 74 8.63 -22.48 -2.36
CA LEU A 74 9.01 -21.17 -1.85
C LEU A 74 10.33 -20.67 -2.46
N ILE A 75 11.32 -21.57 -2.57
CA ILE A 75 12.60 -21.30 -3.24
C ILE A 75 12.38 -20.98 -4.73
N LEU A 76 11.52 -21.75 -5.42
CA LEU A 76 11.18 -21.49 -6.82
C LEU A 76 10.49 -20.14 -7.01
N ARG A 77 9.56 -19.77 -6.12
CA ARG A 77 8.92 -18.45 -6.14
C ARG A 77 9.93 -17.32 -5.93
N PHE A 78 10.86 -17.49 -5.00
CA PHE A 78 11.96 -16.54 -4.81
C PHE A 78 12.74 -16.36 -6.13
N ASP A 79 13.22 -17.47 -6.71
CA ASP A 79 14.04 -17.44 -7.95
C ASP A 79 13.28 -16.80 -9.11
N MET A 80 11.99 -17.14 -9.29
CA MET A 80 11.12 -16.53 -10.29
C MET A 80 10.90 -15.03 -10.08
N ALA A 81 10.83 -14.56 -8.83
CA ALA A 81 10.73 -13.14 -8.54
C ALA A 81 12.04 -12.41 -8.87
N ILE A 82 13.19 -13.02 -8.57
CA ILE A 82 14.51 -12.50 -8.96
C ILE A 82 14.64 -12.43 -10.48
N GLU A 83 14.28 -13.49 -11.22
CA GLU A 83 14.31 -13.52 -12.69
C GLU A 83 13.43 -12.44 -13.36
N ARG A 84 12.33 -12.05 -12.70
CA ARG A 84 11.46 -10.96 -13.16
C ARG A 84 11.95 -9.57 -12.75
N GLY A 85 12.85 -9.50 -11.78
CA GLY A 85 13.42 -8.25 -11.31
C GLY A 85 14.35 -7.63 -12.36
N ASP A 86 14.51 -6.31 -12.30
CA ASP A 86 15.54 -5.63 -13.07
C ASP A 86 16.87 -5.83 -12.32
N SER A 87 17.86 -6.45 -12.98
CA SER A 87 19.23 -6.45 -12.47
C SER A 87 19.93 -5.17 -12.91
N GLU A 88 20.53 -4.44 -11.96
CA GLU A 88 21.41 -3.32 -12.30
C GLU A 88 22.87 -3.67 -12.01
N PHE A 89 23.73 -3.32 -12.97
CA PHE A 89 25.18 -3.41 -12.83
C PHE A 89 25.66 -2.25 -11.95
N ILE A 90 26.16 -2.55 -10.76
CA ILE A 90 26.87 -1.58 -9.93
C ILE A 90 28.35 -1.94 -9.97
N GLU A 91 29.10 -1.16 -10.74
CA GLU A 91 30.53 -1.34 -10.99
C GLU A 91 31.29 -1.32 -9.65
N SER A 92 31.90 -2.46 -9.30
CA SER A 92 32.57 -2.74 -8.04
C SER A 92 33.91 -1.99 -7.89
N GLY A 93 33.84 -0.66 -7.81
CA GLY A 93 34.99 0.19 -7.52
C GLY A 93 35.24 0.45 -6.03
N ARG A 94 34.36 -0.04 -5.13
CA ARG A 94 34.43 0.18 -3.69
C ARG A 94 34.12 -1.13 -2.96
N SER A 95 34.84 -1.41 -1.87
CA SER A 95 34.42 -2.44 -0.92
C SER A 95 33.14 -1.95 -0.25
N VAL A 96 32.01 -2.55 -0.58
CA VAL A 96 30.75 -2.22 0.06
C VAL A 96 30.30 -3.44 0.83
N ASP A 97 29.91 -3.24 2.08
CA ASP A 97 29.48 -4.31 2.98
C ASP A 97 28.09 -4.87 2.63
N SER A 98 27.34 -4.21 1.73
CA SER A 98 26.03 -4.67 1.21
C SER A 98 25.66 -3.91 -0.07
N GLY A 99 25.10 -4.57 -1.07
CA GLY A 99 24.58 -3.88 -2.26
C GLY A 99 23.19 -3.28 -2.09
N VAL A 100 22.43 -3.59 -1.02
CA VAL A 100 21.26 -2.78 -0.66
C VAL A 100 21.65 -1.32 -0.43
N LEU A 101 22.86 -1.07 0.11
CA LEU A 101 23.41 0.27 0.29
C LEU A 101 23.63 0.97 -1.05
N GLU A 102 24.14 0.25 -2.04
CA GLU A 102 24.40 0.80 -3.36
C GLU A 102 23.10 1.08 -4.12
N LEU A 103 22.15 0.15 -4.05
CA LEU A 103 20.81 0.32 -4.60
C LEU A 103 20.08 1.50 -3.93
N ALA A 104 20.24 1.69 -2.62
CA ALA A 104 19.70 2.84 -1.90
C ALA A 104 20.22 4.18 -2.43
N ARG A 105 21.41 4.23 -3.06
CA ARG A 105 21.93 5.46 -3.69
C ARG A 105 21.15 5.86 -4.94
N LEU A 106 20.43 4.93 -5.58
CA LEU A 106 19.58 5.22 -6.74
C LEU A 106 18.44 6.19 -6.42
N GLY A 107 18.10 6.39 -5.14
CA GLY A 107 17.30 7.53 -4.70
C GLY A 107 16.17 7.18 -3.75
N VAL A 108 14.93 7.36 -4.21
CA VAL A 108 13.70 7.16 -3.42
C VAL A 108 13.19 5.75 -3.71
N GLY A 109 12.95 4.93 -2.68
CA GLY A 109 12.49 3.55 -2.88
C GLY A 109 12.24 2.79 -1.59
N GLY A 110 11.63 1.61 -1.73
CA GLY A 110 11.40 0.68 -0.62
C GLY A 110 12.57 -0.29 -0.46
N CYS A 111 13.01 -0.56 0.76
CA CYS A 111 13.96 -1.61 1.07
C CYS A 111 13.20 -2.88 1.45
N VAL A 112 13.37 -3.96 0.71
CA VAL A 112 12.74 -5.25 1.01
C VAL A 112 13.61 -5.99 2.01
N THR A 113 13.32 -5.81 3.30
CA THR A 113 14.15 -6.30 4.41
C THR A 113 13.31 -6.49 5.67
N GLY A 114 13.74 -7.39 6.55
CA GLY A 114 13.25 -7.50 7.93
C GLY A 114 14.14 -6.77 8.95
N LEU A 115 15.17 -6.06 8.50
CA LEU A 115 16.11 -5.32 9.35
C LEU A 115 15.69 -3.85 9.49
N ASP A 116 16.00 -3.24 10.63
CA ASP A 116 15.77 -1.82 10.87
C ASP A 116 17.03 -1.01 10.56
N TYR A 117 17.02 -0.33 9.42
CA TYR A 117 18.09 0.58 9.00
C TYR A 117 17.82 2.04 9.37
N SER A 118 16.77 2.35 10.13
CA SER A 118 16.37 3.75 10.39
C SER A 118 17.44 4.58 11.12
N ALA A 119 18.33 3.93 11.86
CA ALA A 119 19.46 4.54 12.55
C ALA A 119 20.74 4.65 11.70
N GLU A 120 20.77 4.00 10.53
CA GLU A 120 21.96 3.95 9.69
C GLU A 120 22.20 5.29 8.97
N SER A 121 23.47 5.69 8.89
CA SER A 121 23.87 6.98 8.31
C SER A 121 23.49 7.16 6.83
N TRP A 122 23.32 6.06 6.11
CA TRP A 122 22.93 6.06 4.70
C TRP A 122 21.42 6.06 4.49
N TRP A 123 20.64 5.72 5.51
CA TRP A 123 19.19 5.67 5.43
C TRP A 123 18.59 7.08 5.36
N ARG A 124 17.69 7.28 4.39
CA ARG A 124 17.04 8.58 4.16
C ARG A 124 15.56 8.47 4.52
N GLY A 125 15.20 8.72 5.78
CA GLY A 125 13.84 8.50 6.29
C GLY A 125 12.71 9.24 5.54
N GLY A 126 13.00 10.32 4.81
CA GLY A 126 12.03 11.01 3.94
C GLY A 126 11.96 10.49 2.51
N LYS A 127 12.79 9.51 2.15
CA LYS A 127 12.94 8.95 0.79
C LYS A 127 12.92 7.43 0.77
N MET A 128 13.03 6.80 1.93
CA MET A 128 13.15 5.36 2.06
C MET A 128 12.20 4.83 3.12
N CYS A 129 11.70 3.62 2.88
CA CYS A 129 10.82 2.88 3.77
C CYS A 129 11.16 1.39 3.69
N ALA A 130 10.90 0.63 4.74
CA ALA A 130 11.11 -0.82 4.74
C ALA A 130 9.81 -1.54 4.39
N ALA A 131 9.93 -2.68 3.71
CA ALA A 131 8.86 -3.62 3.41
C ALA A 131 9.32 -5.04 3.73
N SER A 132 8.80 -5.59 4.83
CA SER A 132 9.15 -6.92 5.33
C SER A 132 8.03 -7.95 5.12
N ASP A 133 6.83 -7.47 4.80
CA ASP A 133 5.60 -8.23 4.59
C ASP A 133 4.60 -7.44 3.71
N LEU A 134 3.47 -8.06 3.36
CA LEU A 134 2.47 -7.41 2.49
C LEU A 134 1.88 -6.11 3.09
N PRO A 135 1.51 -6.05 4.39
CA PRO A 135 1.07 -4.80 5.01
C PRO A 135 2.12 -3.68 4.93
N SER A 136 3.38 -3.95 5.28
CA SER A 136 4.45 -2.97 5.20
C SER A 136 4.79 -2.58 3.76
N PHE A 137 4.66 -3.50 2.79
CA PHE A 137 4.72 -3.18 1.36
C PHE A 137 3.64 -2.17 0.94
N GLN A 138 2.40 -2.35 1.39
CA GLN A 138 1.31 -1.39 1.11
C GLN A 138 1.60 -0.01 1.75
N LEU A 139 2.12 0.00 2.97
CA LEU A 139 2.57 1.23 3.63
C LEU A 139 3.72 1.89 2.87
N ALA A 140 4.67 1.10 2.38
CA ALA A 140 5.77 1.57 1.55
C ALA A 140 5.27 2.22 0.25
N LEU A 141 4.31 1.61 -0.44
CA LEU A 141 3.70 2.22 -1.63
C LEU A 141 3.07 3.58 -1.33
N ARG A 142 2.28 3.70 -0.25
CA ARG A 142 1.64 4.96 0.17
C ARG A 142 2.66 6.02 0.55
N PHE A 143 3.73 5.62 1.25
CA PHE A 143 4.85 6.50 1.58
C PHE A 143 5.53 7.00 0.30
N LEU A 144 5.91 6.09 -0.60
CA LEU A 144 6.62 6.42 -1.84
C LEU A 144 5.76 7.25 -2.79
N PHE A 145 4.44 7.06 -2.81
CA PHE A 145 3.52 7.89 -3.57
C PHE A 145 3.66 9.37 -3.18
N ASN A 146 3.74 9.65 -1.88
CA ASN A 146 3.96 10.99 -1.36
C ASN A 146 5.41 11.47 -1.58
N ALA A 147 6.40 10.64 -1.27
CA ALA A 147 7.81 11.00 -1.38
C ALA A 147 8.25 11.30 -2.83
N LEU A 148 7.55 10.72 -3.81
CA LEU A 148 7.75 10.96 -5.24
C LEU A 148 6.84 12.07 -5.80
N GLU A 149 6.07 12.76 -4.96
CA GLU A 149 5.14 13.83 -5.33
C GLU A 149 4.22 13.45 -6.50
N MET A 150 3.70 12.21 -6.47
CA MET A 150 2.87 11.69 -7.54
C MET A 150 1.59 12.52 -7.72
N GLN A 151 1.20 12.72 -8.99
CA GLN A 151 -0.03 13.43 -9.33
C GLN A 151 -1.28 12.57 -9.09
N PRO A 152 -2.48 13.17 -8.92
CA PRO A 152 -3.72 12.46 -8.61
C PRO A 152 -4.06 11.32 -9.57
N GLU A 153 -3.75 11.49 -10.86
CA GLU A 153 -4.05 10.49 -11.90
C GLU A 153 -3.28 9.19 -11.71
N ASN A 154 -2.21 9.19 -10.91
CA ASN A 154 -1.52 7.96 -10.55
C ASN A 154 -2.31 7.13 -9.53
N LEU A 155 -3.29 7.69 -8.82
CA LEU A 155 -4.15 6.90 -7.92
C LEU A 155 -5.01 5.89 -8.67
N ASP A 156 -5.39 6.15 -9.93
CA ASP A 156 -6.06 5.15 -10.77
C ASP A 156 -5.21 3.90 -10.97
N LYS A 157 -3.90 4.10 -11.10
CA LYS A 157 -2.95 3.02 -11.35
C LYS A 157 -2.59 2.29 -10.07
N PHE A 158 -2.21 3.05 -9.04
CA PHE A 158 -1.70 2.49 -7.78
C PHE A 158 -2.80 2.17 -6.77
N GLY A 159 -4.05 2.59 -7.00
CA GLY A 159 -5.13 2.55 -6.02
C GLY A 159 -5.40 1.15 -5.49
N GLU A 160 -5.45 0.14 -6.34
CA GLU A 160 -5.69 -1.25 -5.92
C GLU A 160 -4.51 -1.83 -5.12
N LEU A 161 -3.28 -1.42 -5.44
CA LEU A 161 -2.08 -1.88 -4.72
C LEU A 161 -1.95 -1.20 -3.35
N MET A 162 -2.21 0.11 -3.29
CA MET A 162 -2.11 0.88 -2.05
C MET A 162 -3.31 0.65 -1.13
N PHE A 163 -4.49 0.47 -1.70
CA PHE A 163 -5.76 0.42 -0.97
C PHE A 163 -6.61 -0.78 -1.43
N PRO A 164 -6.14 -2.03 -1.20
CA PRO A 164 -6.84 -3.22 -1.69
C PRO A 164 -8.25 -3.41 -1.11
N ASN A 165 -8.54 -2.83 0.06
CA ASN A 165 -9.85 -2.87 0.71
C ASN A 165 -10.75 -1.70 0.29
N ILE A 166 -10.34 -0.88 -0.68
CA ILE A 166 -11.13 0.21 -1.24
C ILE A 166 -11.55 -0.10 -2.68
N TYR A 167 -12.82 0.17 -2.97
CA TYR A 167 -13.35 0.26 -4.33
C TYR A 167 -13.58 1.73 -4.67
N PHE A 168 -12.86 2.23 -5.67
CA PHE A 168 -13.04 3.59 -6.18
C PHE A 168 -14.14 3.60 -7.24
N HIS A 169 -15.32 4.13 -6.87
CA HIS A 169 -16.37 4.45 -7.83
C HIS A 169 -16.19 5.87 -8.39
N ALA A 170 -15.76 6.81 -7.53
CA ALA A 170 -15.34 8.13 -7.96
C ALA A 170 -14.04 8.06 -8.78
N ASP A 171 -13.94 8.93 -9.78
CA ASP A 171 -12.71 9.13 -10.56
C ASP A 171 -11.66 9.84 -9.67
N PRO A 172 -10.47 9.26 -9.42
CA PRO A 172 -9.39 9.91 -8.68
C PRO A 172 -8.95 11.27 -9.24
N GLY A 173 -9.18 11.54 -10.53
CA GLY A 173 -9.04 12.87 -11.13
C GLY A 173 -9.94 13.94 -10.49
N ASP A 174 -11.04 13.54 -9.85
CA ASP A 174 -11.92 14.44 -9.09
C ASP A 174 -11.28 15.03 -7.84
N LEU A 175 -10.10 14.54 -7.40
CA LEU A 175 -9.33 15.19 -6.33
C LEU A 175 -9.00 16.66 -6.64
N LYS A 176 -8.95 17.04 -7.93
CA LYS A 176 -8.79 18.44 -8.36
C LYS A 176 -10.03 19.31 -8.09
N ARG A 177 -11.20 18.69 -7.87
CA ARG A 177 -12.49 19.35 -7.63
C ARG A 177 -12.80 19.54 -6.15
N MET A 178 -11.85 19.24 -5.28
CA MET A 178 -12.02 19.32 -3.83
C MET A 178 -11.99 20.74 -3.26
N GLY A 179 -11.71 21.76 -4.09
CA GLY A 179 -11.55 23.15 -3.61
C GLY A 179 -10.33 23.35 -2.70
N ILE A 180 -9.42 22.37 -2.63
CA ILE A 180 -8.16 22.42 -1.88
C ILE A 180 -6.98 22.15 -2.81
N GLY A 181 -5.79 22.67 -2.47
CA GLY A 181 -4.58 22.42 -3.24
C GLY A 181 -4.12 20.97 -3.08
N TYR A 182 -4.23 20.15 -4.13
CA TYR A 182 -3.84 18.73 -4.06
C TYR A 182 -2.42 18.53 -3.52
N ARG A 183 -1.43 19.30 -4.00
CA ARG A 183 -0.03 19.17 -3.55
C ARG A 183 0.14 19.43 -2.06
N GLU A 184 -0.62 20.38 -1.51
CA GLU A 184 -0.60 20.72 -0.09
C GLU A 184 -1.23 19.63 0.77
N TYR A 185 -2.29 18.99 0.25
CA TYR A 185 -3.08 17.99 0.98
C TYR A 185 -2.81 16.54 0.57
N ALA A 186 -1.86 16.27 -0.32
CA ALA A 186 -1.63 14.93 -0.88
C ALA A 186 -1.37 13.90 0.22
N SER A 187 -0.46 14.21 1.15
CA SER A 187 -0.16 13.33 2.28
C SER A 187 -1.37 13.11 3.18
N THR A 188 -2.16 14.14 3.45
CA THR A 188 -3.40 14.02 4.24
C THR A 188 -4.47 13.20 3.53
N ILE A 189 -4.62 13.34 2.20
CA ILE A 189 -5.54 12.54 1.38
C ILE A 189 -5.14 11.07 1.43
N ILE A 190 -3.86 10.75 1.20
CA ILE A 190 -3.34 9.38 1.30
C ILE A 190 -3.53 8.84 2.71
N PHE A 191 -3.33 9.66 3.75
CA PHE A 191 -3.57 9.26 5.14
C PHE A 191 -5.04 8.92 5.41
N HIS A 192 -5.97 9.73 4.92
CA HIS A 192 -7.41 9.47 5.06
C HIS A 192 -7.83 8.19 4.31
N LEU A 193 -7.32 7.99 3.09
CA LEU A 193 -7.56 6.75 2.33
C LEU A 193 -6.93 5.54 3.02
N SER A 194 -5.77 5.70 3.67
CA SER A 194 -5.14 4.64 4.46
C SER A 194 -6.04 4.23 5.63
N TYR A 195 -6.62 5.20 6.36
CA TYR A 195 -7.58 4.90 7.42
C TYR A 195 -8.79 4.11 6.90
N LEU A 196 -9.36 4.56 5.77
CA LEU A 196 -10.50 3.88 5.16
C LEU A 196 -10.17 2.46 4.71
N ASN A 197 -8.95 2.23 4.22
CA ASN A 197 -8.50 0.90 3.80
C ASN A 197 -8.24 -0.03 5.00
N ASP A 198 -7.56 0.47 6.02
CA ASP A 198 -6.97 -0.37 7.06
C ASP A 198 -7.93 -0.61 8.25
N PHE A 199 -8.82 0.35 8.54
CA PHE A 199 -9.61 0.34 9.77
C PHE A 199 -11.12 0.46 9.55
N ALA A 200 -11.58 1.15 8.51
CA ALA A 200 -12.99 1.53 8.44
C ALA A 200 -13.95 0.34 8.39
N MET A 201 -13.59 -0.79 7.77
CA MET A 201 -14.48 -1.97 7.78
C MET A 201 -14.79 -2.45 9.21
N LEU A 202 -13.78 -2.53 10.08
CA LEU A 202 -13.93 -2.98 11.47
C LEU A 202 -14.60 -1.89 12.32
N ASP A 203 -14.14 -0.64 12.19
CA ASP A 203 -14.69 0.49 12.96
C ASP A 203 -16.20 0.70 12.69
N PHE A 204 -16.66 0.38 11.47
CA PHE A 204 -18.06 0.54 11.06
C PHE A 204 -18.95 -0.68 11.35
N GLU A 205 -18.42 -1.77 11.92
CA GLU A 205 -19.24 -2.88 12.42
C GLU A 205 -20.18 -2.43 13.55
N GLY A 206 -19.71 -1.48 14.37
CA GLY A 206 -20.51 -0.79 15.38
C GLY A 206 -21.51 0.18 14.76
N ASN A 207 -22.79 0.11 15.16
CA ASN A 207 -23.84 0.96 14.59
C ASN A 207 -24.02 2.32 15.29
N VAL A 208 -23.02 2.82 16.02
CA VAL A 208 -23.13 4.06 16.79
C VAL A 208 -22.25 5.15 16.16
N PRO A 209 -22.83 6.13 15.44
CA PRO A 209 -22.03 7.16 14.74
C PRO A 209 -21.02 7.89 15.62
N ALA A 210 -21.38 8.19 16.88
CA ALA A 210 -20.47 8.85 17.82
C ALA A 210 -19.21 8.02 18.11
N GLN A 211 -19.34 6.69 18.21
CA GLN A 211 -18.19 5.80 18.42
C GLN A 211 -17.30 5.73 17.18
N ILE A 212 -17.91 5.62 16.00
CA ILE A 212 -17.19 5.62 14.72
C ILE A 212 -16.36 6.91 14.57
N ILE A 213 -16.97 8.08 14.84
CA ILE A 213 -16.29 9.37 14.77
C ILE A 213 -15.11 9.43 15.77
N GLN A 214 -15.32 8.95 17.00
CA GLN A 214 -14.29 8.94 18.03
C GLN A 214 -13.10 8.03 17.65
N LEU A 215 -13.38 6.86 17.07
CA LEU A 215 -12.37 5.91 16.60
C LEU A 215 -11.56 6.45 15.42
N ALA A 216 -12.20 7.15 14.47
CA ALA A 216 -11.48 7.82 13.40
C ALA A 216 -10.60 8.97 13.93
N ALA A 217 -11.15 9.78 14.82
CA ALA A 217 -10.45 10.91 15.43
C ALA A 217 -9.23 10.47 16.26
N SER A 218 -9.33 9.34 16.99
CA SER A 218 -8.18 8.79 17.73
C SER A 218 -7.04 8.32 16.82
N ARG A 219 -7.34 8.09 15.54
CA ARG A 219 -6.38 7.79 14.47
C ARG A 219 -6.06 9.00 13.59
N GLY A 220 -6.44 10.20 14.01
CA GLY A 220 -6.11 11.46 13.34
C GLY A 220 -6.94 11.77 12.08
N VAL A 221 -8.04 11.07 11.84
CA VAL A 221 -8.91 11.30 10.68
C VAL A 221 -10.26 11.88 11.11
N GLU A 222 -10.62 13.04 10.55
CA GLU A 222 -11.93 13.64 10.78
C GLU A 222 -12.94 13.09 9.77
N ILE A 223 -13.98 12.41 10.28
CA ILE A 223 -15.12 11.94 9.50
C ILE A 223 -16.43 12.35 10.16
N SER A 224 -17.49 12.47 9.36
CA SER A 224 -18.84 12.57 9.88
C SER A 224 -19.86 12.03 8.88
N PRO A 225 -21.03 11.56 9.34
CA PRO A 225 -22.17 11.36 8.47
C PRO A 225 -22.75 12.73 8.04
N GLU A 226 -23.66 12.71 7.08
CA GLU A 226 -24.48 13.86 6.77
C GLU A 226 -25.31 14.33 7.98
N SER A 227 -25.59 15.63 8.03
CA SER A 227 -26.35 16.22 9.13
C SER A 227 -27.81 15.76 9.13
N ALA A 228 -28.49 15.85 10.29
CA ALA A 228 -29.92 15.56 10.39
C ALA A 228 -30.76 16.46 9.43
N ASN A 229 -30.35 17.71 9.24
CA ASN A 229 -30.98 18.63 8.29
C ASN A 229 -30.83 18.12 6.85
N THR A 230 -29.62 17.68 6.46
CA THR A 230 -29.37 17.09 5.14
C THR A 230 -30.19 15.82 4.95
N HIS A 231 -30.26 14.94 5.96
CA HIS A 231 -31.07 13.72 5.93
C HIS A 231 -32.55 14.00 5.70
N GLY A 232 -33.09 15.08 6.28
CA GLY A 232 -34.46 15.54 6.04
C GLY A 232 -34.70 16.09 4.62
N ASN A 233 -33.65 16.53 3.94
CA ASN A 233 -33.73 17.08 2.59
C ASN A 233 -33.52 16.00 1.51
N ARG A 234 -34.62 15.50 0.95
CA ARG A 234 -34.61 14.47 -0.11
C ARG A 234 -33.75 14.86 -1.32
N ARG A 235 -33.73 16.15 -1.72
CA ARG A 235 -32.93 16.62 -2.86
C ARG A 235 -31.44 16.61 -2.53
N ALA A 236 -31.07 16.93 -1.29
CA ALA A 236 -29.68 16.87 -0.85
C ALA A 236 -29.19 15.41 -0.74
N MET A 237 -29.99 14.52 -0.15
CA MET A 237 -29.65 13.09 -0.06
C MET A 237 -29.55 12.41 -1.42
N ALA A 238 -30.35 12.83 -2.41
CA ALA A 238 -30.25 12.32 -3.78
C ALA A 238 -28.86 12.57 -4.39
N ARG A 239 -28.15 13.64 -3.98
CA ARG A 239 -26.79 13.95 -4.44
C ARG A 239 -25.71 13.06 -3.82
N ARG A 240 -26.01 12.37 -2.71
CA ARG A 240 -25.12 11.37 -2.09
C ARG A 240 -25.34 9.97 -2.66
N ARG A 241 -26.30 9.80 -3.56
CA ARG A 241 -26.61 8.51 -4.18
C ARG A 241 -25.73 8.31 -5.41
N ILE A 242 -25.03 7.19 -5.41
CA ILE A 242 -24.33 6.66 -6.57
C ILE A 242 -25.04 5.39 -7.06
N GLU A 243 -24.67 4.92 -8.24
CA GLU A 243 -25.19 3.68 -8.81
C GLU A 243 -24.05 2.74 -9.17
N ILE A 244 -24.06 1.54 -8.60
CA ILE A 244 -23.08 0.48 -8.91
C ILE A 244 -23.85 -0.74 -9.38
N ASN A 245 -23.58 -1.18 -10.60
CA ASN A 245 -24.23 -2.34 -11.20
C ASN A 245 -25.77 -2.29 -11.10
N ASN A 246 -26.35 -1.17 -11.56
CA ASN A 246 -27.80 -0.90 -11.51
C ASN A 246 -28.43 -0.94 -10.12
N SER A 247 -27.64 -0.76 -9.06
CA SER A 247 -28.11 -0.73 -7.68
C SER A 247 -27.71 0.58 -7.00
N PRO A 248 -28.65 1.31 -6.39
CA PRO A 248 -28.34 2.57 -5.74
C PRO A 248 -27.61 2.31 -4.41
N LEU A 249 -26.62 3.15 -4.12
CA LEU A 249 -25.92 3.19 -2.84
C LEU A 249 -25.81 4.64 -2.36
N VAL A 250 -25.93 4.87 -1.06
CA VAL A 250 -25.82 6.22 -0.49
C VAL A 250 -24.48 6.36 0.23
N CYS A 251 -23.67 7.32 -0.20
CA CYS A 251 -22.40 7.70 0.44
C CYS A 251 -22.62 8.90 1.38
N GLU A 252 -23.22 8.63 2.54
CA GLU A 252 -23.55 9.67 3.54
C GLU A 252 -22.37 10.02 4.46
N TRP A 253 -21.39 9.13 4.60
CA TRP A 253 -20.18 9.41 5.37
C TRP A 253 -19.18 10.14 4.52
N HIS A 254 -18.43 11.06 5.12
CA HIS A 254 -17.37 11.78 4.42
C HIS A 254 -16.21 12.11 5.34
N THR A 255 -15.01 12.12 4.77
CA THR A 255 -13.83 12.70 5.42
C THR A 255 -13.80 14.21 5.22
N LYS A 256 -13.12 14.94 6.11
CA LYS A 256 -12.98 16.41 6.04
C LYS A 256 -11.52 16.84 6.06
N PHE A 257 -11.14 17.71 5.13
CA PHE A 257 -9.78 18.29 5.09
C PHE A 257 -9.77 19.75 5.58
N THR A 258 -10.81 20.50 5.29
CA THR A 258 -11.04 21.86 5.81
C THR A 258 -12.50 22.01 6.25
N PHE A 259 -12.83 23.14 6.89
CA PHE A 259 -14.17 23.38 7.42
C PHE A 259 -15.27 23.34 6.35
N ASP A 260 -15.02 23.89 5.16
CA ASP A 260 -16.00 24.03 4.07
C ASP A 260 -15.63 23.30 2.78
N CYS A 261 -14.37 22.90 2.59
CA CYS A 261 -13.88 22.26 1.37
C CYS A 261 -13.20 20.91 1.63
N GLY A 262 -13.03 20.12 0.57
CA GLY A 262 -12.37 18.83 0.58
C GLY A 262 -13.20 17.77 1.28
N ARG A 263 -14.01 17.06 0.51
CA ARG A 263 -14.84 15.95 0.98
C ARG A 263 -14.61 14.72 0.11
N ILE A 264 -14.32 13.60 0.76
CA ILE A 264 -14.35 12.27 0.14
C ILE A 264 -15.53 11.54 0.78
N HIS A 265 -16.62 11.38 0.04
CA HIS A 265 -17.80 10.65 0.47
C HIS A 265 -17.64 9.15 0.21
N PHE A 266 -18.04 8.35 1.19
CA PHE A 266 -17.85 6.91 1.16
C PHE A 266 -19.00 6.15 1.80
N HIS A 267 -18.98 4.84 1.57
CA HIS A 267 -19.81 3.87 2.27
C HIS A 267 -18.91 2.73 2.76
N ALA A 268 -18.88 2.50 4.07
CA ALA A 268 -17.97 1.54 4.72
C ALA A 268 -18.70 0.38 5.43
N ARG A 269 -19.91 0.03 4.98
CA ARG A 269 -20.72 -1.06 5.54
C ARG A 269 -21.03 -2.13 4.50
N PRO A 270 -20.10 -3.06 4.24
CA PRO A 270 -20.31 -4.09 3.23
C PRO A 270 -21.47 -5.05 3.52
N SER A 271 -21.83 -5.21 4.79
CA SER A 271 -22.95 -6.05 5.23
C SER A 271 -24.30 -5.59 4.65
N VAL A 272 -24.47 -4.29 4.40
CA VAL A 272 -25.73 -3.72 3.85
C VAL A 272 -25.70 -3.55 2.33
N TYR A 273 -24.63 -3.94 1.64
CA TYR A 273 -24.57 -3.89 0.19
C TYR A 273 -25.61 -4.84 -0.43
N HIS A 274 -26.30 -4.33 -1.45
CA HIS A 274 -27.10 -5.16 -2.36
C HIS A 274 -26.20 -6.17 -3.08
N ASP A 275 -26.71 -7.37 -3.38
CA ASP A 275 -25.90 -8.44 -3.99
C ASP A 275 -25.25 -8.03 -5.32
N ASN A 276 -25.91 -7.17 -6.10
CA ASN A 276 -25.35 -6.65 -7.35
C ASN A 276 -24.13 -5.76 -7.11
N ILE A 277 -24.08 -5.02 -5.99
CA ILE A 277 -22.91 -4.23 -5.59
C ILE A 277 -21.80 -5.18 -5.14
N LYS A 278 -22.11 -6.13 -4.26
CA LYS A 278 -21.14 -7.14 -3.76
C LYS A 278 -20.46 -7.92 -4.87
N LYS A 279 -21.17 -8.24 -5.96
CA LYS A 279 -20.59 -8.92 -7.14
C LYS A 279 -19.42 -8.17 -7.76
N VAL A 280 -19.41 -6.84 -7.68
CA VAL A 280 -18.36 -6.00 -8.28
C VAL A 280 -17.36 -5.53 -7.23
N THR A 281 -17.84 -5.17 -6.05
CA THR A 281 -17.00 -4.53 -5.02
C THR A 281 -16.47 -5.50 -3.97
N GLY A 282 -17.00 -6.72 -3.91
CA GLY A 282 -16.79 -7.62 -2.78
C GLY A 282 -17.18 -6.97 -1.46
N SER A 283 -16.31 -7.11 -0.46
CA SER A 283 -16.47 -6.50 0.87
C SER A 283 -15.73 -5.17 1.04
N LYS A 284 -15.33 -4.51 -0.05
CA LYS A 284 -14.51 -3.29 0.02
C LYS A 284 -15.30 -2.07 0.53
N VAL A 285 -14.62 -1.10 1.13
CA VAL A 285 -15.14 0.25 1.37
C VAL A 285 -15.31 0.95 0.02
N ILE A 286 -16.44 1.61 -0.21
CA ILE A 286 -16.73 2.27 -1.49
C ILE A 286 -16.48 3.77 -1.35
N ILE A 287 -15.56 4.31 -2.15
CA ILE A 287 -15.38 5.76 -2.33
C ILE A 287 -16.28 6.18 -3.49
N GLY A 288 -17.36 6.90 -3.16
CA GLY A 288 -18.43 7.20 -4.10
C GLY A 288 -18.33 8.55 -4.77
N ILE A 289 -17.92 9.58 -4.01
CA ILE A 289 -17.95 10.97 -4.49
C ILE A 289 -16.76 11.71 -3.91
N ILE A 290 -16.06 12.47 -4.75
CA ILE A 290 -15.01 13.41 -4.36
C ILE A 290 -15.47 14.81 -4.78
N ALA A 291 -15.55 15.74 -3.84
CA ALA A 291 -16.08 17.08 -4.10
C ALA A 291 -15.52 18.12 -3.13
N GLU A 292 -15.64 19.39 -3.49
CA GLU A 292 -15.44 20.51 -2.57
C GLU A 292 -16.42 20.43 -1.41
N HIS A 293 -17.71 20.53 -1.74
CA HIS A 293 -18.81 20.34 -0.79
C HIS A 293 -20.09 20.01 -1.55
N LEU A 294 -20.88 19.05 -1.05
CA LEU A 294 -22.19 18.73 -1.64
C LEU A 294 -23.28 19.61 -1.03
N PRO A 295 -24.13 20.29 -1.83
CA PRO A 295 -25.18 21.16 -1.30
C PRO A 295 -26.16 20.43 -0.38
N THR A 296 -26.61 21.14 0.66
CA THR A 296 -27.46 20.65 1.76
C THR A 296 -28.93 21.01 1.61
#